data_AF-G0WDT6-F1
#
_entry.id   AF-G0WDT6-F1
#
_cell.length_a   1.000
_cell.length_b   1.000
_cell.length_c   1.000
_cell.angle_alpha   90.00
_cell.angle_beta   90.00
_cell.angle_gamma   90.00
#
_symmetry.space_group_name_H-M   'P 1'
#
loop_
_entity.id
_entity.type
_entity.pdbx_description
1 polymer ?
#
loop_
_entity_poly.entity_id
_entity_poly.type
_entity_poly.pdbx_seq_one_letter_code
_entity_poly.pdbx_strand_id
1 'polypeptide(L)'
;MKSTTQLAAEARDYKFNPAIPLRIYLKTCVNILNKAQTAFQSRDLSLAYTFYFRYVDLCTNKLSKHPEFIISSNGNSESMELSLYRQEYLQLIKLEVPAVLRIIEDLQRQIDLQYNQHQLSLAKNIAKPMHHHHHQIRRNSIEGGEECTARQRQLLPPTFNESRFNQSISFLRETSLSLNKNKSQNHNTLEEDRDGKPILHYPELPQLSFPTF
;
A
#
# COMPACT_ATOMS: atom_id res chain seq x y z
N MET A 1 2.15 1.44 5.90
CA MET A 1 3.06 0.33 5.50
C MET A 1 4.23 0.94 4.72
N LYS A 2 5.48 0.61 5.06
CA LYS A 2 6.68 1.14 4.39
C LYS A 2 7.02 0.30 3.16
N SER A 3 7.65 0.89 2.15
CA SER A 3 8.20 0.14 1.01
C SER A 3 9.51 -0.55 1.40
N THR A 4 9.89 -1.60 0.67
CA THR A 4 11.19 -2.27 0.84
C THR A 4 12.37 -1.32 0.71
N THR A 5 12.31 -0.35 -0.21
CA THR A 5 13.33 0.69 -0.37
C THR A 5 13.48 1.56 0.87
N GLN A 6 12.38 1.95 1.52
CA GLN A 6 12.40 2.73 2.76
C GLN A 6 12.96 1.90 3.92
N LEU A 7 12.56 0.63 4.03
CA LEU A 7 13.05 -0.29 5.05
C LEU A 7 14.55 -0.57 4.90
N ALA A 8 15.05 -0.69 3.66
CA ALA A 8 16.47 -0.87 3.39
C ALA A 8 17.30 0.37 3.77
N ALA A 9 16.75 1.58 3.56
CA ALA A 9 17.38 2.81 4.00
C ALA A 9 17.45 2.90 5.54
N GLU A 10 16.36 2.58 6.23
CA GLU A 10 16.29 2.51 7.70
C GLU A 10 17.23 1.44 8.28
N ALA A 11 17.36 0.29 7.60
CA ALA A 11 18.27 -0.77 8.00
C ALA A 11 19.73 -0.31 7.99
N ARG A 12 20.11 0.54 7.02
CA ARG A 12 21.46 1.12 6.88
C ARG A 12 21.74 2.31 7.80
N ASP A 13 20.69 2.91 8.38
CA ASP A 13 20.82 4.06 9.28
C ASP A 13 21.26 3.62 10.69
N TYR A 14 22.54 3.31 10.83
CA TYR A 14 23.19 3.06 12.11
C TYR A 14 24.64 3.54 12.09
N LYS A 15 25.16 3.86 13.28
CA LYS A 15 26.54 4.35 13.45
C LYS A 15 27.49 3.19 13.69
N PHE A 16 28.54 3.11 12.88
CA PHE A 16 29.64 2.17 13.04
C PHE A 16 30.85 2.89 13.66
N ASN A 17 31.42 2.32 14.72
CA ASN A 17 32.59 2.86 15.39
C ASN A 17 33.78 1.88 15.28
N PRO A 18 34.85 2.21 14.53
CA PRO A 18 36.00 1.32 14.35
C PRO A 18 36.88 1.16 15.59
N ALA A 19 36.66 1.95 16.65
CA ALA A 19 37.37 1.80 17.93
C ALA A 19 36.81 0.67 18.80
N ILE A 20 35.61 0.15 18.47
CA ILE A 20 35.00 -0.96 19.20
C ILE A 20 35.62 -2.27 18.71
N PRO A 21 36.09 -3.18 19.59
CA PRO A 21 36.72 -4.43 19.16
C PRO A 21 35.83 -5.31 18.28
N LEU A 22 36.44 -6.02 17.33
CA LEU A 22 35.74 -6.86 16.34
C LEU A 22 34.83 -7.89 17.01
N ARG A 23 35.30 -8.52 18.09
CA ARG A 23 34.53 -9.51 18.87
C ARG A 23 33.16 -9.01 19.34
N ILE A 24 33.06 -7.71 19.65
CA ILE A 24 31.79 -7.11 20.10
C ILE A 24 30.81 -7.01 18.94
N TYR A 25 31.30 -6.70 17.74
CA TYR A 25 30.48 -6.70 16.54
C TYR A 25 30.03 -8.11 16.15
N LEU A 26 30.87 -9.13 16.28
CA LEU A 26 30.48 -10.52 16.03
C LEU A 26 29.35 -10.96 16.98
N LYS A 27 29.46 -10.63 18.27
CA LYS A 27 28.36 -10.84 19.22
C LYS A 27 27.11 -10.03 18.85
N THR A 28 27.29 -8.82 18.34
CA THR A 28 26.18 -7.97 17.88
C THR A 28 25.48 -8.58 16.67
N CYS A 29 26.22 -9.19 15.74
CA CYS A 29 25.68 -9.93 14.60
C CYS A 29 24.71 -11.04 15.05
N VAL A 30 25.11 -11.86 16.02
CA VAL A 30 24.25 -12.89 16.63
C VAL A 30 22.99 -12.26 17.24
N ASN A 31 23.13 -11.17 17.98
CA ASN A 31 21.98 -10.47 18.56
C ASN A 31 21.02 -9.90 17.52
N ILE A 32 21.53 -9.38 16.39
CA ILE A 32 20.71 -8.88 15.28
C ILE A 32 19.92 -10.03 14.66
N LEU A 33 20.55 -11.17 14.42
CA LEU A 33 19.88 -12.35 13.86
C LEU A 33 18.79 -12.89 14.80
N ASN A 34 19.05 -12.98 16.10
CA ASN A 34 18.05 -13.39 17.09
C ASN A 34 16.83 -12.45 17.09
N LYS A 35 17.05 -11.14 17.01
CA LYS A 35 15.97 -10.15 16.89
C LYS A 35 15.20 -10.31 15.57
N ALA A 36 15.90 -10.55 14.46
CA ALA A 36 15.28 -10.79 13.16
C ALA A 36 14.38 -12.02 13.18
N GLN A 37 14.85 -13.12 13.77
CA GLN A 37 14.07 -14.34 13.95
C GLN A 37 12.84 -14.13 14.83
N THR A 38 13.00 -13.42 15.95
CA THR A 38 11.89 -13.10 16.86
C THR A 38 10.83 -12.25 16.15
N ALA A 39 11.24 -11.24 15.38
CA ALA A 39 10.34 -10.42 14.58
C ALA A 39 9.62 -11.25 13.50
N PHE A 40 10.34 -12.15 12.83
CA PHE A 40 9.76 -13.04 11.82
C PHE A 40 8.71 -13.99 12.42
N GLN A 41 9.00 -14.59 13.58
CA GLN A 41 8.06 -15.45 14.30
C GLN A 41 6.82 -14.65 14.77
N SER A 42 7.00 -13.39 15.14
CA SER A 42 5.93 -12.46 15.49
C SER A 42 5.14 -11.96 14.28
N ARG A 43 5.43 -12.44 13.06
CA ARG A 43 4.85 -12.01 11.79
C ARG A 43 5.08 -10.54 11.43
N ASP A 44 6.03 -9.88 12.07
CA ASP A 44 6.47 -8.54 11.68
C ASP A 44 7.54 -8.65 10.59
N LEU A 45 7.09 -8.77 9.34
CA LEU A 45 7.96 -8.92 8.18
C LEU A 45 8.83 -7.67 7.94
N SER A 46 8.30 -6.48 8.25
CA SER A 46 9.02 -5.22 8.03
C SER A 46 10.22 -5.11 8.97
N LEU A 47 10.01 -5.41 10.25
CA LEU A 47 11.07 -5.40 11.24
C LEU A 47 12.08 -6.54 11.02
N ALA A 48 11.59 -7.74 10.68
CA ALA A 48 12.46 -8.87 10.35
C ALA A 48 13.38 -8.53 9.16
N TYR A 49 12.82 -7.99 8.08
CA TYR A 49 13.58 -7.54 6.91
C TYR A 49 14.64 -6.50 7.30
N THR A 50 14.26 -5.52 8.11
CA THR A 50 15.17 -4.46 8.56
C THR A 50 16.37 -5.03 9.32
N PHE A 51 16.16 -5.98 10.23
CA PHE A 51 17.25 -6.60 10.98
C PHE A 51 18.13 -7.52 10.11
N TYR A 52 17.55 -8.36 9.26
CA TYR A 52 18.34 -9.21 8.35
C TYR A 52 19.18 -8.36 7.38
N PHE A 53 18.60 -7.31 6.82
CA PHE A 53 19.31 -6.41 5.93
C PHE A 53 20.43 -5.65 6.65
N ARG A 54 20.19 -5.21 7.88
CA ARG A 54 21.21 -4.57 8.73
C ARG A 54 22.36 -5.52 9.06
N TYR A 55 22.07 -6.79 9.34
CA TYR A 55 23.10 -7.81 9.54
C TYR A 55 24.00 -7.95 8.32
N VAL A 56 23.41 -8.08 7.12
CA VAL A 56 24.19 -8.22 5.88
C VAL A 56 25.01 -6.98 5.61
N ASP A 57 24.46 -5.78 5.78
CA ASP A 57 25.18 -4.53 5.61
C ASP A 57 26.37 -4.41 6.59
N LEU A 58 26.16 -4.75 7.86
CA LEU A 58 27.21 -4.75 8.87
C LEU A 58 28.36 -5.68 8.47
N CYS A 59 28.03 -6.93 8.14
CA CYS A 59 29.01 -7.94 7.75
C CYS A 59 29.75 -7.55 6.47
N THR A 60 29.06 -7.15 5.41
CA THR A 60 29.68 -6.96 4.08
C THR A 60 30.34 -5.60 3.90
N ASN A 61 29.76 -4.51 4.45
CA ASN A 61 30.21 -3.15 4.16
C ASN A 61 31.04 -2.50 5.27
N LYS A 62 30.77 -2.84 6.54
CA LYS A 62 31.44 -2.19 7.68
C LYS A 62 32.55 -3.04 8.27
N LEU A 63 32.27 -4.30 8.61
CA LEU A 63 33.25 -5.20 9.25
C LEU A 63 34.41 -5.56 8.33
N SER A 64 34.17 -5.64 7.02
CA SER A 64 35.23 -5.80 6.02
C SER A 64 36.29 -4.70 6.04
N LYS A 65 35.98 -3.53 6.63
CA LYS A 65 36.87 -2.37 6.74
C LYS A 65 37.40 -2.15 8.17
N HIS A 66 37.14 -3.08 9.09
CA HIS A 66 37.53 -2.93 10.49
C HIS A 66 39.06 -2.99 10.65
N PRO A 67 39.70 -2.12 11.45
CA PRO A 67 41.15 -2.09 11.60
C PRO A 67 41.72 -3.43 12.10
N GLU A 68 41.09 -4.09 13.07
CA GLU A 68 41.53 -5.41 13.54
C GLU A 68 41.45 -6.50 12.46
N PHE A 69 40.56 -6.37 11.47
CA PHE A 69 40.49 -7.29 10.34
C PHE A 69 41.60 -7.02 9.31
N ILE A 70 41.90 -5.75 9.05
CA ILE A 70 42.93 -5.32 8.09
C ILE A 70 44.34 -5.51 8.65
N ILE A 71 44.59 -5.13 9.90
CA ILE A 71 45.93 -5.20 10.52
C ILE A 71 46.40 -6.66 10.61
N SER A 72 45.48 -7.58 10.92
CA SER A 72 45.75 -9.02 10.95
C SER A 72 46.18 -9.59 9.59
N SER A 73 45.80 -9.00 8.45
CA SER A 73 46.27 -9.52 7.14
C SER A 73 47.73 -9.18 6.83
N ASN A 74 48.33 -8.24 7.57
CA ASN A 74 49.63 -7.66 7.23
C ASN A 74 50.81 -8.28 8.02
N GLY A 75 50.60 -9.40 8.71
CA GLY A 75 51.68 -10.30 9.14
C GLY A 75 52.52 -9.89 10.35
N ASN A 76 52.19 -8.80 11.05
CA ASN A 76 52.92 -8.37 12.24
C ASN A 76 52.33 -9.04 13.50
N SER A 77 53.06 -10.00 14.08
CA SER A 77 52.84 -10.65 15.39
C SER A 77 51.37 -10.71 15.84
N GLU A 78 50.57 -11.56 15.18
CA GLU A 78 49.18 -11.80 15.59
C GLU A 78 49.12 -12.39 17.01
N SER A 79 48.33 -11.77 17.88
CA SER A 79 47.78 -12.47 19.03
C SER A 79 46.86 -13.58 18.51
N MET A 80 47.04 -14.82 18.98
CA MET A 80 46.22 -15.99 18.62
C MET A 80 44.72 -15.70 18.70
N GLU A 81 44.30 -14.82 19.62
CA GLU A 81 42.92 -14.40 19.82
C GLU A 81 42.35 -13.60 18.61
N LEU A 82 43.11 -12.70 18.00
CA LEU A 82 42.65 -11.92 16.83
C LEU A 82 42.44 -12.82 15.61
N SER A 83 43.31 -13.82 15.44
CA SER A 83 43.23 -14.79 14.34
C SER A 83 41.93 -15.60 14.39
N LEU A 84 41.48 -15.95 15.61
CA LEU A 84 40.20 -16.64 15.84
C LEU A 84 38.99 -15.79 15.42
N TYR A 85 38.92 -14.54 15.85
CA TYR A 85 37.80 -13.66 15.49
C TYR A 85 37.73 -13.38 13.99
N ARG A 86 38.89 -13.30 13.33
CA ARG A 86 38.97 -13.20 11.86
C ARG A 86 38.40 -14.45 11.19
N GLN A 87 38.77 -15.63 11.66
CA GLN A 87 38.27 -16.89 11.12
C GLN A 87 36.76 -17.01 11.29
N GLU A 88 36.23 -16.66 12.47
CA GLU A 88 34.80 -16.62 12.75
C GLU A 88 34.06 -15.66 11.79
N TYR A 89 34.58 -14.45 11.60
CA TYR A 89 34.05 -13.50 10.62
C TYR A 89 34.05 -14.05 9.19
N LEU A 90 35.13 -14.70 8.74
CA LEU A 90 35.19 -15.30 7.41
C LEU A 90 34.18 -16.45 7.25
N GLN A 91 33.95 -17.22 8.31
CA GLN A 91 32.93 -18.27 8.32
C GLN A 91 31.52 -17.69 8.20
N LEU A 92 31.22 -16.61 8.94
CA LEU A 92 29.97 -15.86 8.82
C LEU A 92 29.71 -15.40 7.38
N ILE A 93 30.72 -14.81 6.73
CA ILE A 93 30.63 -14.35 5.34
C ILE A 93 30.41 -15.51 4.36
N LYS A 94 31.07 -16.65 4.55
CA LYS A 94 31.01 -17.79 3.62
C LYS A 94 29.73 -18.61 3.77
N LEU A 95 29.24 -18.80 4.99
CA LEU A 95 28.16 -19.73 5.27
C LEU A 95 26.84 -19.01 5.55
N GLU A 96 26.85 -18.02 6.45
CA GLU A 96 25.63 -17.42 6.97
C GLU A 96 25.09 -16.31 6.06
N VAL A 97 25.95 -15.42 5.56
CA VAL A 97 25.51 -14.30 4.71
C VAL A 97 24.75 -14.76 3.46
N PRO A 98 25.19 -15.80 2.70
CA PRO A 98 24.43 -16.30 1.56
C PRO A 98 23.05 -16.84 1.93
N ALA A 99 22.92 -17.48 3.10
CA ALA A 99 21.64 -17.98 3.59
C ALA A 99 20.71 -16.81 3.96
N VAL A 100 21.24 -15.79 4.66
CA VAL A 100 20.46 -14.61 5.06
C VAL A 100 20.04 -13.78 3.84
N LEU A 101 20.86 -13.68 2.80
CA LEU A 101 20.49 -13.01 1.55
C LEU A 101 19.25 -13.65 0.90
N ARG A 102 19.17 -14.99 0.87
CA ARG A 102 17.96 -15.68 0.38
C ARG A 102 16.73 -15.33 1.20
N ILE A 103 16.85 -15.27 2.53
CA ILE A 103 15.75 -14.87 3.42
C ILE A 103 15.31 -13.44 3.11
N ILE A 104 16.25 -12.51 2.91
CA ILE A 104 15.96 -11.12 2.55
C ILE A 104 15.21 -11.03 1.22
N GLU A 105 15.63 -11.77 0.20
CA GLU A 105 14.96 -11.81 -1.10
C GLU A 105 13.50 -12.29 -0.99
N ASP A 106 13.27 -13.34 -0.20
CA ASP A 106 11.92 -13.86 0.03
C ASP A 106 11.04 -12.87 0.82
N LEU A 107 11.60 -12.23 1.86
CA LEU A 107 10.92 -11.18 2.61
C LEU A 107 10.60 -9.97 1.73
N GLN A 108 11.52 -9.59 0.85
CA GLN A 108 11.33 -8.47 -0.06
C GLN A 108 10.12 -8.72 -0.97
N ARG A 109 10.02 -9.91 -1.57
CA ARG A 109 8.86 -10.30 -2.40
C ARG A 109 7.55 -10.21 -1.62
N GLN A 110 7.53 -10.68 -0.38
CA GLN A 110 6.33 -10.64 0.47
C GLN A 110 5.91 -9.20 0.82
N ILE A 111 6.86 -8.36 1.21
CA ILE A 111 6.60 -6.96 1.57
C ILE A 111 6.15 -6.18 0.34
N ASP A 112 6.78 -6.36 -0.82
CA ASP A 112 6.38 -5.66 -2.06
C ASP A 112 4.96 -6.04 -2.48
N LEU A 113 4.61 -7.33 -2.36
CA LEU A 113 3.25 -7.80 -2.64
C LEU A 113 2.24 -7.15 -1.69
N GLN A 114 2.50 -7.14 -0.39
CA GLN A 114 1.63 -6.49 0.60
C GLN A 114 1.53 -4.97 0.36
N TYR A 115 2.62 -4.34 -0.04
CA TYR A 115 2.68 -2.90 -0.27
C TYR A 115 1.82 -2.53 -1.47
N ASN A 116 1.95 -3.28 -2.56
CA ASN A 116 1.15 -3.10 -3.78
C ASN A 116 -0.35 -3.33 -3.51
N GLN A 117 -0.71 -4.37 -2.74
CA GLN A 117 -2.10 -4.60 -2.35
C GLN A 117 -2.67 -3.45 -1.52
N HIS A 118 -1.88 -2.92 -0.59
CA HIS A 118 -2.27 -1.78 0.23
C HIS A 118 -2.45 -0.51 -0.63
N GLN A 119 -1.54 -0.23 -1.55
CA GLN A 119 -1.64 0.91 -2.49
C GLN A 119 -2.90 0.81 -3.36
N LEU A 120 -3.18 -0.37 -3.93
CA LEU A 120 -4.39 -0.61 -4.72
C LEU A 120 -5.67 -0.45 -3.88
N SER A 121 -5.65 -0.88 -2.61
CA SER A 121 -6.80 -0.75 -1.70
C SER A 121 -7.07 0.69 -1.31
N LEU A 122 -6.04 1.51 -1.10
CA LEU A 122 -6.20 2.94 -0.89
C LEU A 122 -6.80 3.62 -2.11
N ALA A 123 -6.26 3.35 -3.31
CA ALA A 123 -6.76 3.91 -4.55
C ALA A 123 -8.25 3.59 -4.80
N LYS A 124 -8.69 2.36 -4.46
CA LYS A 124 -10.10 1.94 -4.56
C LYS A 124 -11.05 2.62 -3.57
N ASN A 125 -10.56 3.06 -2.42
CA ASN A 125 -11.41 3.67 -1.36
C ASN A 125 -11.56 5.20 -1.47
N ILE A 126 -10.76 5.86 -2.30
CA ILE A 126 -10.82 7.32 -2.49
C ILE A 126 -11.95 7.71 -3.47
N ALA A 127 -12.52 6.76 -4.22
CA ALA A 127 -13.57 7.00 -5.20
C ALA A 127 -14.89 6.27 -4.87
N LYS A 128 -15.65 6.76 -3.90
CA LYS A 128 -17.12 6.63 -3.88
C LYS A 128 -17.73 7.98 -3.48
N PRO A 129 -18.25 8.80 -4.41
CA PRO A 129 -19.04 9.96 -4.03
C PRO A 129 -20.28 9.49 -3.26
N MET A 130 -20.50 10.12 -2.11
CA MET A 130 -21.52 9.77 -1.14
C MET A 130 -22.92 10.12 -1.69
N HIS A 131 -23.72 9.13 -2.07
CA HIS A 131 -25.15 9.34 -2.33
C HIS A 131 -25.91 9.36 -1.00
N HIS A 132 -26.26 10.55 -0.51
CA HIS A 132 -27.28 10.73 0.53
C HIS A 132 -28.69 10.59 -0.10
N HIS A 133 -29.33 9.43 0.12
CA HIS A 133 -30.79 9.33 0.29
C HIS A 133 -31.19 10.17 1.54
N HIS A 134 -32.40 10.69 1.77
CA HIS A 134 -33.70 10.77 1.09
C HIS A 134 -34.63 11.45 2.12
N HIS A 135 -35.53 12.37 1.69
CA HIS A 135 -36.72 12.86 2.42
C HIS A 135 -36.52 13.68 3.73
N GLN A 136 -37.23 14.78 4.05
CA GLN A 136 -38.55 15.29 3.67
C GLN A 136 -38.64 16.83 3.90
N ILE A 137 -38.98 17.57 2.86
CA ILE A 137 -40.15 18.48 2.74
C ILE A 137 -40.71 19.14 4.02
N ARG A 138 -40.53 20.47 4.16
CA ARG A 138 -41.56 21.54 4.31
C ARG A 138 -40.87 22.85 4.75
N ARG A 139 -40.61 23.80 3.85
CA ARG A 139 -41.47 24.93 3.42
C ARG A 139 -41.83 25.91 4.54
N ASN A 140 -41.29 27.13 4.36
CA ASN A 140 -41.65 28.46 4.89
C ASN A 140 -40.53 29.04 5.77
N SER A 141 -40.00 30.25 5.61
CA SER A 141 -40.11 31.35 4.65
C SER A 141 -39.07 32.39 5.13
N ILE A 142 -38.50 33.15 4.19
CA ILE A 142 -38.09 34.56 4.36
C ILE A 142 -36.73 34.86 5.04
N GLU A 143 -35.83 35.30 4.14
CA GLU A 143 -34.90 36.44 4.23
C GLU A 143 -33.72 36.43 5.20
N GLY A 144 -32.53 36.54 4.59
CA GLY A 144 -31.64 37.66 4.90
C GLY A 144 -30.34 37.30 5.59
N GLY A 145 -29.24 37.55 4.88
CA GLY A 145 -27.99 38.00 5.51
C GLY A 145 -27.03 36.92 5.99
N GLU A 146 -25.88 36.91 5.32
CA GLU A 146 -24.55 36.70 5.92
C GLU A 146 -24.12 35.30 6.41
N GLU A 147 -22.90 34.98 6.00
CA GLU A 147 -21.90 34.11 6.64
C GLU A 147 -22.18 32.60 6.79
N CYS A 148 -21.23 31.85 6.22
CA CYS A 148 -20.65 30.61 6.73
C CYS A 148 -21.38 29.95 7.91
N THR A 149 -22.00 28.79 7.67
CA THR A 149 -21.70 27.54 8.39
C THR A 149 -22.59 26.36 7.95
N ALA A 150 -21.94 25.21 7.74
CA ALA A 150 -22.40 23.86 8.02
C ALA A 150 -23.75 23.32 7.45
N ARG A 151 -23.63 22.29 6.59
CA ARG A 151 -24.54 21.14 6.40
C ARG A 151 -26.03 21.43 6.17
N GLN A 152 -26.41 21.68 4.92
CA GLN A 152 -27.80 21.55 4.48
C GLN A 152 -28.00 20.24 3.72
N ARG A 153 -28.88 19.37 4.24
CA ARG A 153 -29.36 18.17 3.55
C ARG A 153 -30.09 18.60 2.28
N GLN A 154 -29.50 18.33 1.12
CA GLN A 154 -30.12 18.64 -0.17
C GLN A 154 -31.38 17.79 -0.34
N LEU A 155 -32.54 18.45 -0.39
CA LEU A 155 -33.79 17.82 -0.79
C LEU A 155 -33.84 17.79 -2.32
N LEU A 156 -34.19 16.64 -2.89
CA LEU A 156 -34.31 16.46 -4.33
C LEU A 156 -35.44 17.36 -4.88
N PRO A 157 -35.32 17.86 -6.13
CA PRO A 157 -36.39 18.62 -6.78
C PRO A 157 -37.71 17.84 -6.77
N PRO A 158 -38.88 18.49 -6.63
CA PRO A 158 -40.17 17.80 -6.65
C PRO A 158 -40.47 17.13 -8.00
N THR A 159 -39.74 17.51 -9.05
CA THR A 159 -39.79 16.90 -10.38
C THR A 159 -38.88 15.68 -10.53
N PHE A 160 -38.12 15.30 -9.49
CA PHE A 160 -37.25 14.14 -9.54
C PHE A 160 -38.09 12.86 -9.54
N ASN A 161 -38.08 12.17 -10.68
CA ASN A 161 -38.70 10.86 -10.81
C ASN A 161 -37.67 9.77 -10.54
N GLU A 162 -37.79 9.14 -9.36
CA GLU A 162 -36.88 8.11 -8.89
C GLU A 162 -36.94 6.83 -9.76
N SER A 163 -38.09 6.49 -10.36
CA SER A 163 -38.19 5.31 -11.23
C SER A 163 -37.42 5.53 -12.55
N ARG A 164 -37.54 6.73 -13.14
CA ARG A 164 -36.80 7.10 -14.36
C ARG A 164 -35.29 7.12 -14.12
N PHE A 165 -34.88 7.66 -12.98
CA PHE A 165 -33.47 7.66 -12.58
C PHE A 165 -32.94 6.23 -12.39
N ASN A 166 -33.66 5.38 -11.64
CA ASN A 166 -33.22 4.01 -11.40
C ASN A 166 -33.18 3.19 -12.69
N GLN A 167 -34.12 3.39 -13.63
CA GLN A 167 -34.04 2.80 -14.96
C GLN A 167 -32.78 3.23 -15.73
N SER A 168 -32.43 4.52 -15.69
CA SER A 168 -31.19 5.01 -16.33
C SER A 168 -29.92 4.39 -15.71
N ILE A 169 -29.92 4.13 -14.40
CA ILE A 169 -28.80 3.49 -13.70
C ILE A 169 -28.73 1.99 -14.02
N SER A 170 -29.85 1.28 -14.08
CA SER A 170 -29.92 -0.13 -14.50
C SER A 170 -29.34 -0.28 -15.91
N PHE A 171 -29.76 0.60 -16.82
CA PHE A 171 -29.25 0.63 -18.20
C PHE A 171 -27.74 0.85 -18.25
N LEU A 172 -27.19 1.82 -17.50
CA LEU A 172 -25.75 2.05 -17.45
C LEU A 172 -24.97 0.84 -16.89
N ARG A 173 -25.50 0.16 -15.87
CA ARG A 173 -24.89 -1.07 -15.33
C ARG A 173 -24.89 -2.19 -16.36
N GLU A 174 -26.01 -2.41 -17.04
CA GLU A 174 -26.13 -3.42 -18.11
C GLU A 174 -25.18 -3.10 -19.27
N THR A 175 -25.09 -1.83 -19.68
CA THR A 175 -24.15 -1.40 -20.74
C THR A 175 -22.69 -1.61 -20.35
N SER A 176 -22.33 -1.42 -19.08
CA SER A 176 -20.96 -1.65 -18.58
C SER A 176 -20.56 -3.13 -18.48
N LEU A 177 -21.55 -4.04 -18.37
CA LEU A 177 -21.35 -5.48 -18.25
C LEU A 177 -21.47 -6.21 -19.60
N SER A 178 -22.16 -5.63 -20.60
CA SER A 178 -22.37 -6.22 -21.93
C SER A 178 -21.17 -6.21 -22.89
N LEU A 179 -19.98 -5.77 -22.46
CA LEU A 179 -18.72 -6.08 -23.19
C LEU A 179 -18.20 -7.51 -22.93
N ASN A 180 -18.87 -8.32 -22.09
CA ASN A 180 -18.54 -9.72 -21.90
C ASN A 180 -19.80 -10.62 -21.86
N LYS A 181 -19.98 -11.38 -22.95
CA LYS A 181 -20.79 -12.61 -23.14
C LYS A 181 -22.33 -12.49 -23.34
N ASN A 182 -22.71 -12.94 -24.54
CA ASN A 182 -23.82 -13.83 -24.94
C ASN A 182 -25.03 -14.05 -23.99
N LYS A 183 -26.21 -13.73 -24.54
CA LYS A 183 -27.54 -14.35 -24.37
C LYS A 183 -27.90 -14.90 -22.99
N SER A 184 -28.93 -14.32 -22.37
CA SER A 184 -30.28 -14.89 -22.40
C SER A 184 -31.30 -13.94 -21.76
N GLN A 185 -32.46 -13.90 -22.38
CA GLN A 185 -33.65 -13.18 -21.94
C GLN A 185 -34.08 -13.63 -20.54
N ASN A 186 -34.56 -12.70 -19.72
CA ASN A 186 -35.82 -12.89 -19.02
C ASN A 186 -36.44 -11.55 -18.63
N HIS A 187 -37.74 -11.46 -18.93
CA HIS A 187 -38.66 -10.33 -18.75
C HIS A 187 -38.73 -9.84 -17.30
N ASN A 188 -38.92 -8.52 -17.11
CA ASN A 188 -40.18 -8.00 -16.58
C ASN A 188 -40.35 -6.48 -16.74
N THR A 189 -41.52 -6.13 -17.31
CA THR A 189 -42.24 -4.84 -17.26
C THR A 189 -41.58 -3.59 -17.86
N LEU A 190 -41.76 -3.42 -19.17
CA LEU A 190 -41.74 -2.14 -19.88
C LEU A 190 -42.97 -2.09 -20.78
N GLU A 191 -43.70 -0.98 -20.75
CA GLU A 191 -44.88 -0.77 -21.60
C GLU A 191 -44.48 -0.78 -23.09
N GLU A 192 -45.21 -1.57 -23.88
CA GLU A 192 -45.03 -1.71 -25.31
C GLU A 192 -45.86 -0.65 -26.06
N ASP A 193 -45.25 0.06 -27.01
CA ASP A 193 -46.00 0.82 -28.01
C ASP A 193 -46.66 -0.14 -29.00
N ARG A 194 -47.67 0.33 -29.74
CA ARG A 194 -48.53 -0.47 -30.63
C ARG A 194 -47.83 -1.24 -31.76
N ASP A 195 -46.53 -1.06 -31.97
CA ASP A 195 -45.71 -1.79 -32.95
C ASP A 195 -44.64 -2.72 -32.33
N GLY A 196 -44.73 -3.05 -31.04
CA GLY A 196 -43.98 -4.16 -30.42
C GLY A 196 -42.45 -3.95 -30.30
N LYS A 197 -41.99 -2.70 -30.21
CA LYS A 197 -40.59 -2.38 -29.91
C LYS A 197 -40.47 -1.71 -28.54
N PRO A 198 -39.45 -2.05 -27.72
CA PRO A 198 -39.26 -1.39 -26.43
C PRO A 198 -38.94 0.10 -26.63
N ILE A 199 -39.73 0.99 -26.04
CA ILE A 199 -39.50 2.44 -26.11
C ILE A 199 -38.26 2.78 -25.27
N LEU A 200 -37.16 3.07 -25.94
CA LEU A 200 -35.95 3.62 -25.34
C LEU A 200 -36.07 5.15 -25.28
N HIS A 201 -36.25 5.70 -24.08
CA HIS A 201 -36.27 7.15 -23.88
C HIS A 201 -34.89 7.68 -23.53
N TYR A 202 -34.27 8.33 -24.52
CA TYR A 202 -33.01 9.06 -24.36
C TYR A 202 -33.26 10.39 -23.63
N PRO A 203 -32.36 10.82 -22.73
CA PRO A 203 -32.44 12.15 -22.15
C PRO A 203 -32.02 13.21 -23.20
N GLU A 204 -32.92 14.12 -23.55
CA GLU A 204 -32.60 15.26 -24.43
C GLU A 204 -31.69 16.28 -23.74
N LEU A 205 -30.79 16.87 -24.52
CA LEU A 205 -29.78 17.82 -24.06
C LEU A 205 -30.42 19.13 -23.59
N PRO A 206 -30.05 19.66 -22.41
CA PRO A 206 -30.62 20.89 -21.89
C PRO A 206 -30.34 22.08 -22.83
N GLN A 207 -31.40 22.73 -23.33
CA GLN A 207 -31.29 23.96 -24.11
C GLN A 207 -31.19 25.18 -23.18
N LEU A 208 -30.16 26.00 -23.38
CA LEU A 208 -29.92 27.22 -22.60
C LEU A 208 -30.84 28.35 -23.11
N SER A 209 -31.72 28.85 -22.25
CA SER A 209 -32.43 30.11 -22.49
C SER A 209 -32.16 31.09 -21.34
N PHE A 210 -31.53 32.21 -21.70
CA PHE A 210 -31.10 33.27 -20.79
C PHE A 210 -32.25 34.25 -20.52
N PRO A 211 -32.43 34.75 -19.29
CA PRO A 211 -33.26 35.92 -19.06
C PRO A 211 -32.43 37.20 -19.11
N THR A 212 -32.88 38.09 -19.98
CA THR A 212 -32.66 39.53 -20.03
C THR A 212 -33.17 40.26 -18.77
N PHE A 213 -32.32 41.19 -18.31
CA PHE A 213 -32.44 42.25 -17.29
C PHE A 213 -32.87 41.88 -15.88
#